data_AF-T0V2P1-F1
#
_entry.id   AF-T0V2P1-F1
#
_cell.length_a   1.000
_cell.length_b   1.000
_cell.length_c   1.000
_cell.angle_alpha   90.00
_cell.angle_beta   90.00
_cell.angle_gamma   90.00
#
_symmetry.space_group_name_H-M   'P 1'
#
loop_
_entity.id
_entity.type
_entity.pdbx_description
1 polymer ?
#
loop_
_entity_poly.entity_id
_entity_poly.type
_entity_poly.pdbx_seq_one_letter_code
_entity_poly.pdbx_strand_id
1 'polypeptide(L)'
;MSMIISGALCGLGGTVEGLGTFQNAFVQNSSLAIGWNGMAVALLATNSPIGIPFAALLYGVLSVGKTGMIGVPSEIIDVVSALIIFFVGANYIIKYWIRPRHKTVKAKGGQN
;
A
#
# COMPACT_ATOMS: atom_id res chain seq x y z
N MET A 1 22.11 12.63 -3.99
CA MET A 1 21.78 13.19 -2.66
C MET A 1 20.42 12.72 -2.15
N SER A 2 19.39 12.70 -2.98
CA SER A 2 18.03 12.22 -2.64
C SER A 2 18.01 10.79 -2.08
N MET A 3 18.82 9.87 -2.63
CA MET A 3 18.93 8.50 -2.11
C MET A 3 19.48 8.43 -0.67
N ILE A 4 20.45 9.29 -0.31
CA ILE A 4 21.05 9.28 1.03
C ILE A 4 20.01 9.76 2.06
N ILE A 5 19.29 10.83 1.73
CA ILE A 5 18.25 11.40 2.58
C ILE A 5 17.07 10.41 2.74
N SER A 6 16.61 9.81 1.64
CA SER A 6 15.56 8.80 1.67
C SER A 6 15.97 7.53 2.42
N GLY A 7 17.22 7.09 2.27
CA GLY A 7 17.77 5.94 2.98
C GLY A 7 17.87 6.19 4.48
N ALA A 8 18.33 7.37 4.89
CA ALA A 8 18.38 7.76 6.29
C ALA A 8 16.99 7.82 6.94
N LEU A 9 15.98 8.38 6.24
CA LEU A 9 14.60 8.44 6.73
C LEU A 9 13.95 7.05 6.84
N CYS A 10 14.13 6.19 5.83
CA CYS A 10 13.57 4.84 5.83
C CYS A 10 14.21 3.96 6.91
N GLY A 11 15.54 4.09 7.09
CA GLY A 11 16.27 3.41 8.16
C GLY A 11 15.81 3.81 9.55
N LEU A 12 15.60 5.12 9.80
CA LEU A 12 15.08 5.59 11.09
C LEU A 12 13.65 5.11 11.36
N GLY A 13 12.78 5.07 10.34
CA GLY A 13 11.43 4.52 10.50
C GLY A 13 11.45 3.05 10.93
N GLY A 14 12.26 2.23 10.25
CA GLY A 14 12.40 0.81 10.58
C GLY A 14 13.03 0.54 11.95
N THR A 15 14.01 1.35 12.39
CA THR A 15 14.63 1.17 13.72
C THR A 15 13.71 1.61 14.85
N VAL A 16 12.92 2.68 14.66
CA VAL A 16 11.93 3.13 15.65
C VAL A 16 10.83 2.08 15.85
N GLU A 17 10.34 1.49 14.76
CA GLU A 17 9.36 0.40 14.84
C GLU A 17 9.97 -0.86 15.50
N GLY A 18 11.18 -1.23 15.08
CA GLY A 18 11.90 -2.40 15.60
C GLY A 18 12.26 -2.31 17.09
N LEU A 19 12.68 -1.15 17.58
CA LEU A 19 13.06 -0.93 18.97
C LEU A 19 11.86 -0.57 19.88
N GLY A 20 10.83 0.07 19.33
CA GLY A 20 9.72 0.63 20.10
C GLY A 20 8.57 -0.33 20.37
N THR A 21 8.27 -1.27 19.46
CA THR A 21 7.09 -2.16 19.59
C THR A 21 7.46 -3.64 19.75
N PHE A 22 8.71 -4.01 19.44
CA PHE A 22 9.19 -5.40 19.48
C PHE A 22 10.43 -5.54 20.38
N GLN A 23 10.25 -5.71 21.69
CA GLN A 23 11.34 -6.13 22.60
C GLN A 23 11.97 -7.50 22.24
N ASN A 24 11.48 -8.17 21.18
CA ASN A 24 11.98 -9.43 20.61
C ASN A 24 12.01 -9.32 19.08
N ALA A 25 13.12 -8.80 18.53
CA ALA A 25 13.33 -8.58 17.10
C ALA A 25 13.23 -9.84 16.21
N PHE A 26 13.17 -11.04 16.81
CA PHE A 26 13.26 -12.31 16.10
C PHE A 26 11.94 -13.07 15.91
N VAL A 27 10.82 -12.65 16.54
CA VAL A 27 9.59 -13.47 16.58
C VAL A 27 8.38 -12.79 15.94
N GLN A 28 8.45 -11.50 15.60
CA GLN A 28 7.30 -10.80 15.03
C GLN A 28 7.44 -10.56 13.53
N ASN A 29 6.69 -11.35 12.75
CA ASN A 29 6.38 -11.14 11.33
C ASN A 29 5.69 -9.78 11.04
N SER A 30 5.34 -9.04 12.09
CA SER A 30 4.58 -7.79 12.04
C SER A 30 5.32 -6.64 11.35
N SER A 31 6.64 -6.53 11.50
CA SER A 31 7.43 -5.44 10.87
C SER A 31 7.52 -5.59 9.35
N LEU A 32 7.55 -6.83 8.85
CA LEU A 32 7.52 -7.11 7.42
C LEU A 32 6.11 -6.88 6.83
N ALA A 33 5.08 -7.14 7.63
CA ALA A 33 3.69 -7.02 7.21
C ALA A 33 3.27 -5.57 6.90
N ILE A 34 3.77 -4.57 7.64
CA ILE A 34 3.39 -3.17 7.41
C ILE A 34 3.85 -2.66 6.03
N GLY A 35 5.06 -3.02 5.61
CA GLY A 35 5.61 -2.66 4.30
C GLY A 35 4.94 -3.41 3.15
N TRP A 36 4.69 -4.71 3.33
CA TRP A 36 3.97 -5.54 2.34
C TRP A 36 2.58 -5.00 2.05
N ASN A 37 1.82 -4.67 3.10
CA ASN A 37 0.46 -4.15 2.95
C ASN A 37 0.46 -2.74 2.33
N GLY A 38 1.44 -1.89 2.68
CA GLY A 38 1.62 -0.58 2.06
C GLY A 38 1.91 -0.66 0.56
N MET A 39 2.74 -1.61 0.12
CA MET A 39 2.99 -1.85 -1.31
C MET A 39 1.71 -2.27 -2.05
N ALA A 40 0.93 -3.20 -1.47
CA ALA A 40 -0.33 -3.63 -2.07
C ALA A 40 -1.35 -2.49 -2.19
N VAL A 41 -1.43 -1.62 -1.19
CA VAL A 41 -2.31 -0.44 -1.19
C VAL A 41 -1.87 0.63 -2.21
N ALA A 42 -0.58 0.80 -2.44
CA ALA A 42 -0.07 1.69 -3.50
C ALA A 42 -0.41 1.15 -4.91
N LEU A 43 -0.30 -0.16 -5.10
CA LEU A 43 -0.68 -0.83 -6.35
C LEU A 43 -2.20 -0.75 -6.59
N LEU A 44 -2.99 -0.92 -5.52
CA LEU A 44 -4.44 -0.71 -5.52
C LEU A 44 -4.84 0.67 -6.05
N ALA A 45 -4.09 1.71 -5.67
CA ALA A 45 -4.30 3.09 -6.14
C ALA A 45 -3.77 3.36 -7.56
N THR A 46 -3.32 2.34 -8.30
CA THR A 46 -2.77 2.47 -9.68
C THR A 46 -1.57 3.43 -9.74
N ASN A 47 -0.80 3.55 -8.65
CA ASN A 47 0.28 4.54 -8.53
C ASN A 47 -0.19 5.98 -8.84
N SER A 48 -1.49 6.27 -8.66
CA SER A 48 -2.03 7.61 -8.81
C SER A 48 -1.79 8.39 -7.52
N PRO A 49 -1.01 9.48 -7.54
CA PRO A 49 -0.67 10.23 -6.32
C PRO A 49 -1.91 10.79 -5.61
N ILE A 50 -3.01 11.00 -6.36
CA ILE A 50 -4.28 11.47 -5.80
C ILE A 50 -5.10 10.34 -5.14
N GLY A 51 -4.92 9.08 -5.57
CA GLY A 51 -5.70 7.93 -5.11
C GLY A 51 -5.09 7.19 -3.91
N ILE A 52 -3.77 7.29 -3.74
CA ILE A 52 -3.03 6.70 -2.62
C ILE A 52 -3.55 7.14 -1.24
N PRO A 53 -3.78 8.43 -0.94
CA PRO A 53 -4.23 8.83 0.39
C PRO A 53 -5.62 8.29 0.73
N PHE A 54 -6.52 8.16 -0.25
CA PHE A 54 -7.85 7.61 -0.04
C PHE A 54 -7.82 6.10 0.25
N ALA A 55 -7.00 5.35 -0.51
CA ALA A 55 -6.81 3.91 -0.31
C ALA A 55 -6.10 3.59 1.02
N ALA A 56 -5.07 4.37 1.36
CA ALA A 56 -4.32 4.22 2.62
C ALA A 56 -5.16 4.57 3.85
N LEU A 57 -6.05 5.56 3.75
CA LEU A 57 -6.96 5.91 4.85
C LEU A 57 -7.95 4.78 5.12
N LEU A 58 -8.56 4.22 4.08
CA LEU A 58 -9.50 3.10 4.22
C LEU A 58 -8.81 1.87 4.86
N TYR A 59 -7.63 1.52 4.37
CA TYR A 59 -6.82 0.45 4.94
C TYR A 59 -6.37 0.75 6.39
N GLY A 60 -5.99 2.00 6.68
CA GLY A 60 -5.58 2.43 8.02
C GLY A 60 -6.69 2.32 9.05
N VAL A 61 -7.92 2.74 8.71
CA VAL A 61 -9.10 2.59 9.59
C VAL A 61 -9.38 1.12 9.91
N LEU A 62 -9.30 0.24 8.89
CA LEU A 62 -9.44 -1.21 9.07
C LEU A 62 -8.32 -1.81 9.94
N SER A 63 -7.08 -1.36 9.72
CA SER A 63 -5.90 -1.83 10.47
C SER A 63 -5.93 -1.40 11.93
N VAL A 64 -6.40 -0.19 12.25
CA VAL A 64 -6.53 0.30 13.64
C VAL A 64 -7.71 -0.37 14.35
N GLY A 65 -8.80 -0.65 13.62
CA GLY A 65 -9.92 -1.44 14.12
C GLY A 65 -9.52 -2.83 14.63
N LYS A 66 -8.42 -3.40 14.11
CA LYS A 66 -7.83 -4.68 14.57
C LYS A 66 -7.47 -4.70 16.05
N THR A 67 -6.81 -3.63 16.49
CA THR A 67 -6.13 -3.58 17.79
C THR A 67 -7.11 -3.35 18.94
N GLY A 68 -8.31 -2.83 18.66
CA GLY A 68 -9.33 -2.53 19.67
C GLY A 68 -10.20 -3.72 20.09
N MET A 69 -10.11 -4.88 19.43
CA MET A 69 -11.01 -6.01 19.66
C MET A 69 -10.31 -7.15 20.40
N ILE A 70 -10.48 -7.20 21.73
CA ILE A 70 -10.09 -8.36 22.53
C ILE A 70 -10.98 -9.54 22.12
N GLY A 71 -10.39 -10.57 21.48
CA GLY A 71 -11.09 -11.81 21.13
C GLY A 71 -11.34 -12.05 19.63
N VAL A 72 -10.91 -11.14 18.75
CA VAL A 72 -10.92 -11.40 17.30
C VAL A 72 -9.49 -11.69 16.81
N PRO A 73 -9.22 -12.90 16.30
CA PRO A 73 -7.92 -13.24 15.75
C PRO A 73 -7.66 -12.40 14.48
N SER A 74 -6.43 -11.90 14.36
CA SER A 74 -5.98 -10.94 13.33
C SER A 74 -6.22 -11.40 11.88
N GLU A 75 -6.49 -12.68 11.70
CA GLU A 75 -6.83 -13.39 10.47
C GLU A 75 -7.99 -12.72 9.71
N ILE A 76 -8.97 -12.14 10.41
CA ILE A 76 -10.13 -11.51 9.73
C ILE A 76 -9.68 -10.35 8.84
N ILE A 77 -8.68 -9.59 9.26
CA ILE A 77 -8.24 -8.40 8.53
C ILE A 77 -7.30 -8.75 7.39
N ASP A 78 -6.53 -9.83 7.53
CA ASP A 78 -5.75 -10.36 6.41
C ASP A 78 -6.69 -10.86 5.30
N VAL A 79 -7.81 -11.52 5.64
CA VAL A 79 -8.83 -11.92 4.67
C VAL A 79 -9.52 -10.71 4.04
N VAL A 80 -9.93 -9.70 4.83
CA VAL A 80 -10.61 -8.51 4.30
C VAL A 80 -9.69 -7.69 3.40
N SER A 81 -8.43 -7.49 3.79
CA SER A 81 -7.44 -6.78 2.95
C SER A 81 -7.16 -7.54 1.66
N ALA A 82 -7.02 -8.86 1.71
CA ALA A 82 -6.89 -9.71 0.51
C ALA A 82 -8.11 -9.59 -0.41
N LEU A 83 -9.34 -9.56 0.14
CA LEU A 83 -10.56 -9.35 -0.65
C LEU A 83 -10.61 -7.97 -1.29
N ILE A 84 -10.21 -6.90 -0.57
CA ILE A 84 -10.15 -5.53 -1.13
C ILE A 84 -9.16 -5.48 -2.30
N ILE A 85 -7.95 -6.02 -2.10
CA ILE A 85 -6.91 -6.08 -3.14
C ILE A 85 -7.40 -6.91 -4.32
N PHE A 86 -8.06 -8.04 -4.08
CA PHE A 86 -8.60 -8.92 -5.12
C PHE A 86 -9.70 -8.23 -5.94
N PHE A 87 -10.70 -7.63 -5.28
CA PHE A 87 -11.81 -6.96 -5.96
C PHE A 87 -11.36 -5.78 -6.83
N VAL A 88 -10.38 -5.00 -6.36
CA VAL A 88 -9.89 -3.86 -7.13
C VAL A 88 -8.85 -4.28 -8.16
N GLY A 89 -7.99 -5.26 -7.86
CA GLY A 89 -7.13 -5.90 -8.86
C GLY A 89 -7.94 -6.48 -10.01
N ALA A 90 -9.08 -7.12 -9.73
CA ALA A 90 -10.03 -7.61 -10.72
C ALA A 90 -10.66 -6.47 -11.55
N ASN A 91 -11.08 -5.37 -10.92
CA ASN A 91 -11.57 -4.21 -11.67
C ASN A 91 -10.48 -3.55 -12.54
N TYR A 92 -9.25 -3.51 -12.03
CA TYR A 92 -8.10 -2.95 -12.72
C TYR A 92 -7.68 -3.80 -13.92
N ILE A 93 -7.57 -5.13 -13.76
CA ILE A 93 -7.23 -6.06 -14.85
C ILE A 93 -8.29 -5.99 -15.94
N ILE A 94 -9.58 -5.92 -15.60
CA ILE A 94 -10.67 -5.77 -16.56
C ILE A 94 -10.51 -4.46 -17.35
N LYS A 95 -10.23 -3.34 -16.68
CA LYS A 95 -10.10 -2.03 -17.35
C LYS A 95 -8.84 -1.90 -18.20
N TYR A 96 -7.74 -2.55 -17.80
CA TYR A 96 -6.47 -2.53 -18.52
C TYR A 96 -6.45 -3.53 -19.69
N TRP A 97 -7.10 -4.68 -19.54
CA TRP A 97 -7.08 -5.76 -20.54
C TRP A 97 -8.21 -5.66 -21.57
N ILE A 98 -9.43 -5.21 -21.20
CA ILE A 98 -10.58 -5.13 -22.12
C ILE A 98 -10.67 -3.78 -22.86
N ARG A 99 -9.94 -2.75 -22.44
CA ARG A 99 -9.76 -1.53 -23.24
C ARG A 99 -8.30 -1.41 -23.64
N PRO A 100 -7.91 -1.77 -24.88
CA PRO A 100 -6.68 -1.21 -25.41
C PRO A 100 -6.81 0.30 -25.27
N ARG A 101 -5.92 0.89 -24.50
CA ARG A 101 -5.93 2.31 -24.20
C ARG A 101 -5.54 3.04 -25.48
N HIS A 102 -6.51 3.25 -26.35
CA HIS A 102 -6.45 4.29 -27.36
C HIS A 102 -6.64 5.62 -26.60
N LYS A 103 -5.61 6.02 -25.85
CA LYS A 103 -5.41 7.43 -25.53
C LYS A 103 -4.59 7.99 -26.69
N THR A 104 -5.33 8.51 -27.65
CA THR A 104 -4.89 9.55 -28.58
C THR A 104 -4.09 10.61 -27.84
N VAL A 105 -2.76 10.52 -27.93
CA VAL A 105 -1.90 11.71 -27.82
C VAL A 105 -2.05 12.42 -29.16
N LYS A 106 -3.01 13.34 -29.26
CA LYS A 106 -3.11 14.29 -30.38
C LYS A 106 -3.09 15.72 -29.83
N ALA A 107 -2.44 16.59 -30.59
CA ALA A 107 -2.01 17.97 -30.34
C ALA A 107 -0.69 18.05 -29.54
N LYS A 108 0.45 18.37 -30.14
CA LYS A 108 0.68 19.40 -31.15
C LYS A 108 1.96 19.10 -31.94
N GLY A 109 1.83 18.97 -33.26
CA GLY A 109 2.97 19.03 -34.16
C GLY A 109 3.44 20.47 -34.35
N GLY A 110 4.75 20.61 -34.58
CA GLY A 110 5.37 21.66 -35.39
C GLY A 110 5.34 23.08 -34.82
N GLN A 111 6.52 23.60 -34.49
CA GLN A 111 7.14 24.68 -35.28
C GLN A 111 8.57 24.93 -34.79
N ASN A 112 9.50 24.62 -35.71
CA ASN A 112 10.80 25.25 -36.00
C ASN A 112 11.86 25.29 -34.90
#